data_AF-A0A1Q6R4U9-F1
#
_entry.id   AF-A0A1Q6R4U9-F1
#
_cell.length_a   1.000
_cell.length_b   1.000
_cell.length_c   1.000
_cell.angle_alpha   90.00
_cell.angle_beta   90.00
_cell.angle_gamma   90.00
#
_symmetry.space_group_name_H-M   'P 1'
#
loop_
_entity.id
_entity.type
_entity.pdbx_description
1 polymer ?
#
loop_
_entity_poly.entity_id
_entity_poly.type
_entity_poly.pdbx_seq_one_letter_code
_entity_poly.pdbx_strand_id
1 'polypeptide(L)'
;MNFGEIVNFLLYAFSGICFGAFASRYSVFSALHIKSKWQEEGISCLFGCLPQLLFLSVSFFLFPTWFISKTPTGGFFYYAVLAFFFNKGLRLNNKK
;
A
#
# COMPACT_ATOMS: atom_id res chain seq x y z
N MET A 1 11.88 -28.59 -8.81
CA MET A 1 11.13 -27.75 -7.85
C MET A 1 10.68 -28.65 -6.72
N ASN A 2 11.19 -28.42 -5.52
CA ASN A 2 10.93 -29.27 -4.36
C ASN A 2 9.64 -28.84 -3.66
N PHE A 3 8.95 -29.74 -2.95
CA PHE A 3 7.68 -29.40 -2.26
C PHE A 3 7.84 -28.18 -1.33
N GLY A 4 8.98 -28.10 -0.62
CA GLY A 4 9.30 -26.94 0.22
C GLY A 4 9.40 -25.61 -0.54
N GLU A 5 9.92 -25.61 -1.77
CA GLU A 5 9.99 -24.41 -2.61
C GLU A 5 8.59 -23.95 -3.04
N ILE A 6 7.71 -24.90 -3.40
CA ILE A 6 6.32 -24.63 -3.78
C ILE A 6 5.57 -23.99 -2.61
N VAL A 7 5.69 -24.55 -1.42
CA VAL A 7 5.06 -24.02 -0.20
C VAL A 7 5.60 -22.61 0.11
N ASN A 8 6.91 -22.40 -0.04
CA ASN A 8 7.51 -21.10 0.23
C ASN A 8 7.01 -20.02 -0.76
N PHE A 9 6.92 -20.34 -2.06
CA PHE A 9 6.31 -19.43 -3.04
C PHE A 9 4.85 -19.12 -2.70
N LEU A 10 4.08 -20.11 -2.25
CA LEU A 10 2.69 -19.92 -1.86
C LEU A 10 2.55 -18.99 -0.64
N LEU A 11 3.40 -19.19 0.36
CA LEU A 11 3.44 -18.38 1.58
C LEU A 11 3.83 -16.93 1.27
N TYR A 12 4.81 -16.71 0.39
CA TYR A 12 5.20 -15.37 -0.03
C TYR A 12 4.15 -14.68 -0.89
N ALA A 13 3.46 -15.41 -1.76
CA ALA A 13 2.31 -14.89 -2.49
C ALA A 13 1.21 -14.46 -1.51
N PHE A 14 0.88 -15.32 -0.54
CA PHE A 14 -0.12 -15.02 0.49
C PHE A 14 0.26 -13.82 1.35
N SER A 15 1.52 -13.74 1.80
CA SER A 15 1.99 -12.59 2.57
C SER A 15 1.93 -11.30 1.76
N GLY A 16 2.30 -11.34 0.47
CA GLY A 16 2.17 -10.21 -0.44
C GLY A 16 0.72 -9.72 -0.55
N ILE A 17 -0.24 -10.64 -0.68
CA ILE A 17 -1.67 -10.30 -0.71
C ILE A 17 -2.12 -9.65 0.62
N CYS A 18 -1.78 -10.25 1.76
CA CYS A 18 -2.17 -9.72 3.07
C CYS A 18 -1.57 -8.33 3.34
N PHE A 19 -0.27 -8.16 3.11
CA PHE A 19 0.39 -6.87 3.30
C PHE A 19 -0.11 -5.83 2.29
N GLY A 20 -0.35 -6.21 1.04
CA GLY A 20 -0.88 -5.32 0.01
C GLY A 20 -2.29 -4.82 0.36
N ALA A 21 -3.16 -5.71 0.85
CA ALA A 21 -4.51 -5.36 1.26
C ALA A 21 -4.52 -4.42 2.48
N PHE A 22 -3.66 -4.71 3.46
CA PHE A 22 -3.47 -3.85 4.63
C PHE A 22 -2.97 -2.46 4.20
N ALA A 23 -1.82 -2.39 3.53
CA ALA A 23 -1.21 -1.14 3.11
C ALA A 23 -2.14 -0.29 2.23
N SER A 24 -2.92 -0.94 1.37
CA SER A 24 -3.92 -0.28 0.53
C SER A 24 -4.99 0.45 1.35
N ARG A 25 -5.61 -0.22 2.32
CA ARG A 25 -6.68 0.39 3.13
C ARG A 25 -6.21 1.61 3.90
N TYR A 26 -5.06 1.49 4.58
CA TYR A 26 -4.50 2.61 5.33
C TYR A 26 -4.02 3.73 4.40
N SER A 27 -3.46 3.39 3.24
CA SER A 27 -3.06 4.39 2.23
C SER A 27 -4.26 5.18 1.68
N VAL A 28 -5.42 4.54 1.51
CA VAL A 28 -6.66 5.24 1.11
C VAL A 28 -7.08 6.23 2.21
N PHE A 29 -7.09 5.81 3.48
CA PHE A 29 -7.41 6.72 4.59
C PHE A 29 -6.41 7.89 4.68
N SER A 30 -5.11 7.61 4.57
CA SER A 30 -4.07 8.64 4.54
C SER A 30 -4.26 9.62 3.38
N ALA A 31 -4.53 9.12 2.17
CA ALA A 31 -4.75 9.96 1.00
C ALA A 31 -6.00 10.85 1.13
N LEU A 32 -7.09 10.31 1.69
CA LEU A 32 -8.31 11.08 1.96
C LEU A 32 -8.10 12.15 3.02
N HIS A 33 -7.38 11.81 4.10
CA HIS A 33 -7.05 12.77 5.15
C HIS A 33 -6.18 13.91 4.60
N ILE A 34 -5.16 13.60 3.79
CA ILE A 34 -4.33 14.60 3.11
C ILE A 34 -5.19 15.46 2.18
N LYS A 35 -6.09 14.84 1.38
CA LYS A 35 -6.98 15.58 0.47
C LYS A 35 -7.87 16.57 1.25
N SER A 36 -8.46 16.14 2.36
CA SER A 36 -9.32 16.98 3.21
C SER A 36 -8.54 18.15 3.79
N LYS A 37 -7.39 17.88 4.42
CA LYS A 37 -6.52 18.91 5.02
C LYS A 37 -5.93 19.86 3.98
N TRP A 38 -5.66 19.39 2.77
CA TRP A 38 -5.18 20.24 1.67
C TRP A 38 -6.24 21.26 1.23
N GLN A 39 -7.52 20.90 1.25
CA GLN A 39 -8.61 21.84 0.94
C GLN A 39 -8.79 22.92 2.03
N GLU A 40 -8.47 22.62 3.29
CA GLU A 40 -8.62 23.56 4.41
C GLU A 40 -7.40 24.47 4.61
N GLU A 41 -6.18 23.92 4.57
CA GLU A 41 -4.96 24.60 5.04
C GLU A 41 -3.90 24.80 3.93
N GLY A 42 -4.15 24.31 2.71
CA GLY A 42 -3.21 24.38 1.60
C GLY A 42 -1.86 23.73 1.92
N ILE A 43 -0.76 24.46 1.69
CA ILE A 43 0.63 23.94 1.84
C ILE A 43 0.98 23.61 3.30
N SER A 44 0.34 24.27 4.28
CA SER A 44 0.57 24.02 5.71
C SER A 44 0.16 22.60 6.14
N CYS A 45 -0.69 21.93 5.34
CA CYS A 45 -1.06 20.52 5.49
C CYS A 45 0.15 19.56 5.51
N LEU A 46 1.26 19.90 4.84
CA LEU A 46 2.41 18.98 4.71
C LEU A 46 3.06 18.67 6.06
N PHE A 47 3.11 19.64 6.97
CA PHE A 47 3.65 19.43 8.31
C PHE A 47 2.65 18.72 9.23
N GLY A 48 1.34 18.98 9.07
CA GLY A 48 0.28 18.33 9.86
C GLY A 48 -0.02 16.89 9.45
N CYS A 49 0.23 16.53 8.19
CA CYS A 49 0.03 15.17 7.64
C CYS A 49 1.35 14.40 7.45
N LEU A 50 2.43 14.80 8.13
CA LEU A 50 3.73 14.14 8.03
C LEU A 50 3.66 12.62 8.28
N PRO A 51 2.95 12.12 9.33
CA PRO A 51 2.83 10.68 9.58
C PRO A 51 2.14 9.93 8.44
N GLN A 52 1.10 10.53 7.83
CA GLN A 52 0.33 9.96 6.74
C GLN A 52 1.17 9.91 5.45
N LEU A 53 1.94 10.96 5.17
CA LEU A 53 2.90 11.00 4.06
C LEU A 53 4.02 9.97 4.21
N LEU A 54 4.53 9.82 5.42
CA LEU A 54 5.57 8.86 5.75
C LEU A 54 5.05 7.43 5.62
N PHE A 55 3.83 7.16 6.08
CA PHE A 55 3.17 5.88 5.90
C PHE A 55 2.97 5.52 4.41
N LEU A 56 2.53 6.50 3.61
CA LEU A 56 2.33 6.30 2.16
C LEU A 56 3.67 6.05 1.47
N SER A 57 4.73 6.78 1.84
CA SER A 57 6.08 6.55 1.31
C SER A 57 6.62 5.17 1.66
N VAL A 58 6.44 4.73 2.91
CA VAL A 58 6.86 3.39 3.34
C VAL A 58 6.06 2.31 2.63
N SER A 59 4.75 2.48 2.47
CA SER A 59 3.87 1.50 1.81
C SER A 59 4.12 1.38 0.31
N PHE A 60 4.41 2.48 -0.40
CA PHE A 60 4.59 2.44 -1.86
C PHE A 60 6.04 2.20 -2.31
N PHE A 61 7.03 2.61 -1.51
CA PHE A 61 8.44 2.55 -1.90
C PHE A 61 9.27 1.65 -0.99
N LEU A 62 9.31 1.92 0.31
CA LEU A 62 10.28 1.28 1.19
C LEU A 62 9.99 -0.22 1.40
N PHE A 63 8.75 -0.53 1.78
CA PHE A 63 8.31 -1.90 2.06
C PHE A 63 8.31 -2.77 0.79
N PRO A 64 7.79 -2.32 -0.36
CA PRO A 64 7.75 -3.16 -1.56
C PRO A 64 9.14 -3.39 -2.13
N THR A 65 10.02 -2.38 -2.11
CA THR A 65 11.42 -2.53 -2.55
C THR A 65 12.14 -3.57 -1.71
N TRP A 66 12.00 -3.49 -0.38
CA TRP A 66 12.56 -4.49 0.52
C TRP A 66 11.95 -5.88 0.31
N PHE A 67 10.63 -5.96 0.12
CA PHE A 67 9.93 -7.23 -0.05
C PHE A 67 10.26 -7.93 -1.39
N ILE A 68 10.41 -7.16 -2.47
CA ILE A 68 10.86 -7.66 -3.78
C ILE A 68 12.29 -8.20 -3.69
N SER A 69 13.17 -7.54 -2.93
CA SER A 69 14.56 -8.00 -2.76
C SER A 69 14.67 -9.39 -2.13
N LYS A 70 13.66 -9.78 -1.33
CA LYS A 70 13.56 -11.12 -0.75
C LYS A 70 12.82 -12.06 -1.69
N THR A 71 11.69 -11.61 -2.23
CA THR A 71 10.79 -12.45 -3.02
C THR A 71 10.10 -11.66 -4.13
N PRO A 72 10.45 -11.91 -5.41
CA PRO A 72 9.82 -11.20 -6.52
C PRO A 72 8.33 -11.54 -6.63
N THR A 73 7.95 -12.80 -6.39
CA THR A 73 6.55 -13.26 -6.44
C THR A 73 5.68 -12.56 -5.40
N GLY A 74 6.14 -12.49 -4.14
CA GLY A 74 5.41 -11.77 -3.09
C GLY A 74 5.26 -10.29 -3.41
N GLY A 75 6.34 -9.65 -3.86
CA GLY A 75 6.32 -8.24 -4.26
C GLY A 75 5.35 -7.93 -5.40
N PHE A 76 5.25 -8.81 -6.39
CA PHE A 76 4.26 -8.70 -7.46
C PHE A 76 2.82 -8.72 -6.91
N PHE A 77 2.49 -9.71 -6.09
CA PHE A 77 1.15 -9.80 -5.48
C PHE A 77 0.85 -8.60 -4.59
N TYR A 78 1.85 -8.14 -3.83
CA TYR A 78 1.72 -6.92 -3.03
C TYR A 78 1.31 -5.72 -3.88
N TYR A 79 2.04 -5.42 -4.96
CA TYR A 79 1.73 -4.28 -5.82
C TYR A 79 0.39 -4.44 -6.54
N ALA A 80 0.07 -5.64 -7.03
CA ALA A 80 -1.20 -5.90 -7.70
C ALA A 80 -2.40 -5.63 -6.77
N VAL A 81 -2.33 -6.14 -5.54
CA VAL A 81 -3.38 -5.94 -4.53
C VAL A 81 -3.41 -4.49 -4.07
N LEU A 82 -2.25 -3.87 -3.84
CA LEU A 82 -2.16 -2.48 -3.43
C LEU A 82 -2.81 -1.56 -4.47
N ALA A 83 -2.43 -1.67 -5.74
CA ALA A 83 -2.98 -0.87 -6.83
C ALA A 83 -4.49 -1.11 -7.02
N PHE A 84 -4.95 -2.37 -6.96
CA PHE A 84 -6.35 -2.71 -7.13
C PHE A 84 -7.23 -2.11 -6.01
N PHE A 85 -6.90 -2.39 -4.75
CA PHE A 85 -7.70 -1.92 -3.62
C PHE A 85 -7.58 -0.41 -3.40
N PHE A 86 -6.46 0.19 -3.77
CA PHE A 86 -6.25 1.63 -3.61
C PHE A 86 -7.12 2.40 -4.61
N ASN A 87 -7.09 2.01 -5.88
CA ASN A 87 -7.97 2.57 -6.90
C ASN A 87 -9.45 2.33 -6.59
N LYS A 88 -9.79 1.14 -6.11
CA LYS A 88 -11.16 0.81 -5.67
C LYS A 88 -11.60 1.72 -4.50
N GLY A 89 -10.74 1.91 -3.50
CA GLY A 89 -11.01 2.74 -2.33
C GLY A 89 -11.20 4.21 -2.68
N LEU A 90 -10.33 4.77 -3.54
CA LEU A 90 -10.47 6.15 -4.02
C LEU A 90 -11.74 6.36 -4.84
N ARG A 91 -12.08 5.42 -5.74
CA ARG A 91 -13.28 5.49 -6.58
C ARG A 91 -14.58 5.45 -5.77
N LEU A 92 -14.62 4.67 -4.68
CA LEU A 92 -15.77 4.64 -3.78
C LEU A 92 -15.96 5.95 -3.04
N ASN A 93 -14.86 6.64 -2.69
CA ASN A 93 -14.94 7.91 -1.98
C ASN A 93 -15.31 9.08 -2.91
N ASN A 94 -14.77 9.14 -4.13
CA ASN A 94 -15.12 10.18 -5.11
C ASN A 94 -16.55 10.08 -5.68
N LYS A 95 -17.28 8.99 -5.41
CA LYS A 95 -18.69 8.82 -5.81
C LYS A 95 -19.69 9.27 -4.73
N LYS A 96 -19.20 9.62 -3.54
CA LYS A 96 -20.00 10.32 -2.51
C LYS A 96 -19.88 11.81 -2.73
#